data_AF-A0A2N5AK90-F1
#
_entry.id   AF-A0A2N5AK90-F1
#
_cell.length_a   1.000
_cell.length_b   1.000
_cell.length_c   1.000
_cell.angle_alpha   90.00
_cell.angle_beta   90.00
_cell.angle_gamma   90.00
#
_symmetry.space_group_name_H-M   'P 1'
#
loop_
_entity.id
_entity.type
_entity.pdbx_description
1 polymer ?
#
loop_
_entity_poly.entity_id
_entity_poly.type
_entity_poly.pdbx_seq_one_letter_code
_entity_poly.pdbx_strand_id
1 'polypeptide(L)'
;MTTDTHTLHIEEILELLPHRYPFLLVDRVLDFEEGRFLRAVKNVSVNEPFFQGHFPGKPILPGVLILEAMAQATGILAFKSVGKLE
;
A
#
# COMPACT_ATOMS: atom_id res chain seq x y z
N MET A 1 -3.30 2.36 -28.80
CA MET A 1 -2.68 3.26 -27.82
C MET A 1 -2.41 2.44 -26.57
N THR A 2 -1.19 1.98 -26.38
CA THR A 2 -0.77 1.33 -25.13
C THR A 2 -0.47 2.45 -24.15
N THR A 3 -1.31 2.65 -23.14
CA THR A 3 -0.97 3.52 -22.02
C THR A 3 0.17 2.84 -21.26
N ASP A 4 1.38 3.38 -21.33
CA ASP A 4 2.49 2.94 -20.51
C ASP A 4 2.06 2.95 -19.05
N THR A 5 2.11 1.79 -18.41
CA THR A 5 1.61 1.58 -17.06
C THR A 5 2.79 1.58 -16.11
N HIS A 6 2.79 2.45 -15.11
CA HIS A 6 3.90 2.55 -14.15
C HIS A 6 3.62 1.66 -12.92
N THR A 7 4.08 0.41 -12.97
CA THR A 7 3.91 -0.56 -11.88
C THR A 7 5.08 -0.53 -10.90
N LEU A 8 4.80 -0.76 -9.61
CA LEU A 8 5.83 -1.00 -8.59
C LEU A 8 5.56 -2.32 -7.87
N HIS A 9 6.60 -3.13 -7.72
CA HIS A 9 6.60 -4.37 -6.94
C HIS A 9 7.05 -4.13 -5.49
N ILE A 10 6.95 -5.16 -4.66
CA ILE A 10 7.17 -5.04 -3.20
C ILE A 10 8.58 -4.56 -2.84
N GLU A 11 9.60 -4.92 -3.63
CA GLU A 11 10.99 -4.51 -3.42
C GLU A 11 11.13 -2.98 -3.52
N GLU A 12 10.57 -2.37 -4.57
CA GLU A 12 10.55 -0.92 -4.77
C GLU A 12 9.72 -0.21 -3.69
N ILE A 13 8.60 -0.81 -3.27
CA ILE A 13 7.77 -0.28 -2.17
C ILE A 13 8.56 -0.27 -0.85
N LEU A 14 9.35 -1.31 -0.57
CA LEU A 14 10.19 -1.39 0.63
C LEU A 14 11.33 -0.35 0.63
N GLU A 15 11.83 0.01 -0.54
CA GLU A 15 12.80 1.09 -0.68
C GLU A 15 12.16 2.46 -0.46
N LEU A 16 10.92 2.67 -0.90
CA LEU A 16 10.23 3.95 -0.78
C LEU A 16 9.66 4.18 0.62
N LEU A 17 8.99 3.18 1.20
CA LEU A 17 8.34 3.30 2.50
C LEU A 17 9.21 2.74 3.64
N PRO A 18 9.24 3.40 4.82
CA PRO A 18 9.94 2.86 5.99
C PRO A 18 9.14 1.73 6.68
N HIS A 19 7.85 1.60 6.40
CA HIS A 19 6.96 0.60 7.01
C HIS A 19 7.46 -0.84 6.74
N ARG A 20 7.36 -1.70 7.75
CA ARG A 20 7.69 -3.13 7.67
C ARG A 20 6.60 -3.95 8.34
N TYR A 21 6.69 -5.27 8.25
CA TYR A 21 5.77 -6.18 8.95
C TYR A 21 5.68 -5.83 10.45
N PRO A 22 4.48 -5.81 11.05
CA PRO A 22 3.17 -6.16 10.47
C PRO A 22 2.37 -4.97 9.92
N PHE A 23 3.00 -3.82 9.65
CA PHE A 23 2.30 -2.56 9.35
C PHE A 23 2.63 -1.97 7.96
N LEU A 24 3.24 -2.74 7.06
CA LEU A 24 3.28 -2.41 5.64
C LEU A 24 2.04 -3.00 4.95
N LEU A 25 1.22 -2.13 4.35
CA LEU A 25 -0.13 -2.47 3.87
C LEU A 25 -0.37 -2.14 2.39
N VAL A 26 0.70 -1.94 1.61
CA VAL A 26 0.62 -1.82 0.15
C VAL A 26 1.46 -2.93 -0.48
N ASP A 27 0.82 -3.85 -1.19
CA ASP A 27 1.48 -5.03 -1.76
C ASP A 27 2.00 -4.79 -3.19
N ARG A 28 1.33 -3.90 -3.94
CA ARG A 28 1.68 -3.55 -5.32
C ARG A 28 1.11 -2.19 -5.72
N VAL A 29 1.81 -1.47 -6.59
CA VAL A 29 1.24 -0.34 -7.35
C VAL A 29 0.95 -0.83 -8.77
N LEU A 30 -0.29 -0.65 -9.21
CA LEU A 30 -0.72 -1.02 -10.56
C LEU A 30 -0.42 0.07 -11.57
N ASP A 31 -0.47 1.33 -11.16
CA ASP A 31 -0.26 2.48 -12.03
C ASP A 31 -0.17 3.77 -11.18
N PHE A 32 0.51 4.78 -11.68
CA PHE A 32 0.52 6.12 -11.08
C PHE A 32 0.88 7.18 -12.12
N GLU A 33 0.49 8.42 -11.82
CA GLU A 33 1.01 9.62 -12.47
C GLU A 33 1.47 10.59 -11.39
N GLU A 34 2.73 11.02 -11.49
CA GLU A 34 3.39 11.92 -10.54
C GLU A 34 2.55 13.18 -10.30
N GLY A 35 2.34 13.52 -9.03
CA GLY A 35 1.57 14.67 -8.58
C GLY A 35 0.05 14.56 -8.79
N ARG A 36 -0.45 13.46 -9.38
CA ARG A 36 -1.87 13.35 -9.76
C ARG A 36 -2.60 12.17 -9.11
N PHE A 37 -2.18 10.93 -9.36
CA PHE A 37 -2.87 9.75 -8.84
C PHE A 37 -1.95 8.55 -8.65
N LEU A 38 -2.37 7.61 -7.80
CA LEU A 38 -1.75 6.30 -7.66
C LEU A 38 -2.83 5.24 -7.43
N ARG A 39 -2.71 4.09 -8.09
CA ARG A 39 -3.61 2.94 -7.95
C ARG A 39 -2.84 1.77 -7.34
N ALA A 40 -3.19 1.38 -6.13
CA ALA A 40 -2.50 0.33 -5.37
C ALA A 40 -3.37 -0.90 -5.11
N VAL A 41 -2.71 -2.00 -4.73
CA VAL A 41 -3.34 -3.24 -4.26
C VAL A 41 -2.92 -3.50 -2.82
N LYS A 42 -3.91 -3.78 -1.99
CA LYS A 42 -3.77 -4.48 -0.72
C LYS A 42 -4.54 -5.79 -0.83
N ASN A 43 -3.81 -6.90 -0.90
CA ASN A 43 -4.37 -8.23 -0.76
C ASN A 43 -4.81 -8.44 0.69
N VAL A 44 -6.01 -8.99 0.85
CA VAL A 44 -6.58 -9.31 2.16
C VAL A 44 -6.56 -10.82 2.32
N SER A 45 -5.81 -11.30 3.30
CA SER A 45 -5.66 -12.74 3.56
C SER A 45 -5.99 -13.06 5.02
N VAL A 46 -6.71 -14.15 5.25
CA VAL A 46 -7.01 -14.63 6.62
C VAL A 46 -5.73 -14.93 7.43
N ASN A 47 -4.59 -15.11 6.77
CA ASN A 47 -3.28 -15.31 7.41
C ASN A 47 -2.61 -14.01 7.91
N GLU A 48 -3.29 -12.87 7.88
CA GLU A 48 -2.78 -11.62 8.45
C GLU A 48 -3.03 -11.53 9.97
N PRO A 49 -2.08 -10.99 10.75
CA PRO A 49 -2.08 -11.12 12.21
C PRO A 49 -3.28 -10.48 12.91
N PHE A 50 -3.82 -9.38 12.37
CA PHE A 50 -4.95 -8.68 12.98
C PHE A 50 -6.28 -9.45 12.90
N PHE A 51 -6.43 -10.43 12.00
CA PHE A 51 -7.64 -11.24 11.92
C PHE A 51 -7.85 -12.17 13.11
N GLN A 52 -6.78 -12.53 13.83
CA GLN A 52 -6.89 -13.29 15.08
C GLN A 52 -7.69 -12.53 16.14
N GLY A 53 -7.65 -11.19 16.11
CA GLY A 53 -8.33 -10.32 17.08
C GLY A 53 -9.55 -9.58 16.54
N HIS A 54 -9.75 -9.50 15.22
CA HIS A 54 -10.80 -8.67 14.62
C HIS A 54 -11.65 -9.42 13.57
N PHE A 55 -12.60 -10.26 13.98
CA PHE A 55 -12.85 -10.78 15.33
C PHE A 55 -12.71 -12.32 15.32
N PRO A 56 -12.42 -12.98 16.47
CA PRO A 56 -12.38 -14.44 16.52
C PRO A 56 -13.66 -15.06 15.94
N GLY A 57 -13.51 -15.95 14.94
CA GLY A 57 -14.62 -16.61 14.24
C GLY A 57 -15.37 -15.73 13.22
N LYS A 58 -15.03 -14.45 13.09
CA LYS A 58 -15.62 -13.50 12.14
C LYS A 58 -14.55 -12.52 11.63
N PRO A 59 -13.67 -12.94 10.70
CA PRO A 59 -12.59 -12.09 10.20
C PRO A 59 -13.16 -10.91 9.41
N ILE A 60 -12.90 -9.69 9.87
CA ILE A 60 -13.31 -8.43 9.22
C ILE A 60 -12.06 -7.55 9.13
N LEU A 61 -11.71 -7.05 7.94
CA LEU A 61 -10.59 -6.13 7.81
C LEU A 61 -10.92 -4.85 8.62
N PRO A 62 -10.10 -4.43 9.59
CA PRO A 62 -10.37 -3.20 10.34
C PRO A 62 -10.39 -1.99 9.40
N GLY A 63 -11.45 -1.19 9.43
CA GLY A 63 -11.59 -0.03 8.54
C GLY A 63 -10.46 0.99 8.68
N VAL A 64 -9.87 1.11 9.88
CA VAL A 64 -8.69 1.95 10.12
C VAL A 64 -7.45 1.51 9.35
N LEU A 65 -7.33 0.22 9.03
CA LEU A 65 -6.23 -0.29 8.19
C LEU A 65 -6.43 0.02 6.70
N ILE A 66 -7.68 0.27 6.27
CA ILE A 66 -7.96 0.79 4.93
C ILE A 66 -7.45 2.25 4.83
N LEU A 67 -7.71 3.07 5.86
CA LEU A 67 -7.19 4.43 5.94
C LEU A 67 -5.65 4.43 5.93
N GLU A 68 -5.03 3.57 6.73
CA GLU A 68 -3.58 3.41 6.77
C GLU A 68 -3.01 2.97 5.41
N ALA A 69 -3.60 1.97 4.75
CA ALA A 69 -3.16 1.53 3.42
C ALA A 69 -3.25 2.66 2.38
N MET A 70 -4.31 3.48 2.41
CA MET A 70 -4.43 4.67 1.56
C MET A 70 -3.39 5.75 1.89
N ALA A 71 -3.08 5.94 3.17
CA ALA A 71 -2.03 6.88 3.59
C ALA A 71 -0.65 6.42 3.09
N GLN A 72 -0.32 5.13 3.21
CA GLN A 72 0.91 4.56 2.67
C GLN A 72 1.00 4.67 1.15
N ALA A 73 -0.10 4.39 0.43
CA ALA A 73 -0.20 4.62 -1.01
C ALA A 73 0.07 6.08 -1.39
N THR A 74 -0.43 7.03 -0.59
CA THR A 74 -0.16 8.45 -0.77
C THR A 74 1.30 8.80 -0.48
N GLY A 75 1.92 8.18 0.52
CA GLY A 75 3.36 8.30 0.78
C GLY A 75 4.22 7.84 -0.40
N ILE A 76 3.86 6.72 -1.04
CA ILE A 76 4.51 6.26 -2.27
C ILE A 76 4.38 7.31 -3.38
N LEU A 77 3.16 7.83 -3.61
CA LEU A 77 2.94 8.85 -4.63
C LEU A 77 3.76 10.12 -4.35
N ALA A 78 3.79 10.58 -3.10
CA ALA A 78 4.57 11.74 -2.70
C ALA A 78 6.06 11.53 -3.01
N PHE A 79 6.67 10.43 -2.55
CA PHE A 79 8.08 10.15 -2.81
C PHE A 79 8.40 10.00 -4.31
N LYS A 80 7.48 9.44 -5.10
CA LYS A 80 7.62 9.37 -6.56
C LYS A 80 7.49 10.73 -7.25
N SER A 81 6.75 11.68 -6.67
CA SER A 81 6.46 12.97 -7.30
C SER A 81 7.43 14.08 -6.91
N VAL A 82 7.93 14.07 -5.67
CA VAL A 82 8.81 15.14 -5.15
C VAL A 82 10.18 14.67 -4.69
N GLY A 83 10.44 13.35 -4.72
CA GLY A 83 11.64 12.75 -4.15
C GLY A 83 11.49 12.41 -2.66
N LYS A 84 12.49 11.74 -2.09
CA LYS A 84 12.54 11.47 -0.65
C LYS A 84 12.87 12.75 0.10
N LEU A 85 12.17 12.98 1.22
CA LEU A 85 12.52 14.03 2.16
C LEU A 85 13.84 13.62 2.84
N GLU A 86 14.89 14.43 2.65
CA GLU A 86 16.15 14.33 3.38
C GLU A 86 16.01 14.91 4.80
#